data_AF-A0AAU7QGB1-F1
#
_entry.id   AF-A0AAU7QGB1-F1
#
_cell.length_a   1.000
_cell.length_b   1.000
_cell.length_c   1.000
_cell.angle_alpha   90.00
_cell.angle_beta   90.00
_cell.angle_gamma   90.00
#
_symmetry.space_group_name_H-M   'P 1'
#
loop_
_entity.id
_entity.type
_entity.pdbx_description
1 polymer ?
#
loop_
_entity_poly.entity_id
_entity_poly.type
_entity_poly.pdbx_seq_one_letter_code
_entity_poly.pdbx_strand_id
1 'polypeptide(L)'
;MKNDYVNKKVSALAALILGCSLGLSAHAAVTAGDYTASARGLESDVKVTVTLDGAGKIQNVVAQAPGETPELGGVAAPQVAKSIVDHQSLDVDGMTGATETSDAVKKAAKEALLKAGADIGKYTSTSDKTAAPVADEEKTVDVAVMGGGTSGTAAALAAAEKGAKVLVVEKSAVVGGAAEIWPAAFLPWDRRCKNHWA
;
A
#
# COMPACT_ATOMS: atom_id res chain seq x y z
N MET A 1 52.74 21.85 62.73
CA MET A 1 53.33 20.89 61.77
C MET A 1 52.22 20.10 61.11
N LYS A 2 51.73 20.57 59.96
CA LYS A 2 50.88 19.89 58.96
C LYS A 2 50.73 20.86 57.78
N ASN A 3 51.89 21.29 57.28
CA ASN A 3 52.07 22.30 56.26
C ASN A 3 52.72 21.61 55.08
N ASP A 4 51.96 20.82 54.30
CA ASP A 4 52.46 20.20 53.06
C ASP A 4 51.37 19.67 52.09
N TYR A 5 50.08 19.63 52.44
CA TYR A 5 49.06 19.06 51.54
C TYR A 5 48.22 20.08 50.73
N VAL A 6 48.40 21.38 50.97
CA VAL A 6 47.58 22.45 50.38
C VAL A 6 48.12 22.95 49.02
N ASN A 7 49.35 22.61 48.62
CA ASN A 7 50.01 23.27 47.47
C ASN A 7 50.44 22.36 46.30
N LYS A 8 49.86 21.16 46.13
CA LYS A 8 50.25 20.26 45.01
C LYS A 8 49.10 19.64 44.21
N LYS A 9 48.15 20.47 43.76
CA LYS A 9 47.53 20.44 42.41
C LYS A 9 46.23 21.25 42.37
N VAL A 10 46.34 22.56 42.62
CA VAL A 10 45.48 23.55 41.98
C VAL A 10 46.01 23.67 40.54
N SER A 11 45.53 22.82 39.64
CA SER A 11 45.69 23.01 38.20
C SER A 11 44.71 22.09 37.47
N ALA A 12 44.07 22.65 36.44
CA ALA A 12 43.15 22.02 35.51
C ALA A 12 41.68 21.92 35.95
N LEU A 13 41.08 23.09 36.18
CA LEU A 13 39.78 23.42 35.60
C LEU A 13 39.94 23.41 34.06
N ALA A 14 39.44 22.39 33.37
CA ALA A 14 39.22 22.40 31.92
C ALA A 14 38.08 21.43 31.59
N ALA A 15 36.97 22.02 31.12
CA ALA A 15 35.81 21.33 30.61
C ALA A 15 36.15 20.45 29.40
N LEU A 16 35.58 19.25 29.35
CA LEU A 16 35.16 18.63 28.10
C LEU A 16 34.08 17.58 28.37
N ILE A 17 32.85 18.02 28.14
CA ILE A 17 31.72 17.16 27.82
C ILE A 17 32.16 16.34 26.59
N LEU A 18 32.52 15.07 26.80
CA LEU A 18 32.81 14.08 25.76
C LEU A 18 32.22 12.77 26.30
N GLY A 19 30.93 12.52 26.11
CA GLY A 19 30.41 12.13 24.81
C GLY A 19 30.31 10.59 24.74
N CYS A 20 29.69 9.96 25.74
CA CYS A 20 29.15 8.60 25.60
C CYS A 20 27.65 8.75 25.43
N SER A 21 27.28 9.11 24.19
CA SER A 21 25.94 9.06 23.67
C SER A 21 25.45 7.62 23.73
N LEU A 22 24.90 7.22 24.88
CA LEU A 22 23.79 6.27 24.88
C LEU A 22 22.77 6.89 23.94
N GLY A 23 22.66 6.29 22.75
CA GLY A 23 21.72 6.68 21.71
C GLY A 23 20.30 6.50 22.24
N LEU A 24 19.83 7.51 22.97
CA LEU A 24 18.43 7.84 23.00
C LEU A 24 18.13 8.35 21.59
N SER A 25 17.94 7.41 20.65
CA SER A 25 17.20 7.71 19.44
C SER A 25 15.88 8.26 19.94
N ALA A 26 15.73 9.58 19.89
CA ALA A 26 14.47 10.25 19.97
C ALA A 26 13.64 9.71 18.79
N HIS A 27 13.01 8.55 19.00
CA HIS A 27 11.84 8.19 18.26
C HIS A 27 10.91 9.38 18.45
N ALA A 28 10.60 10.09 17.37
CA ALA A 28 9.50 11.04 17.37
C ALA A 28 8.34 10.35 18.12
N ALA A 29 7.98 10.88 19.29
CA ALA A 29 7.05 10.23 20.18
C ALA A 29 5.68 10.26 19.49
N VAL A 30 5.34 9.16 18.81
CA VAL A 30 4.01 8.97 18.25
C VAL A 30 3.07 8.86 19.44
N THR A 31 2.04 9.68 19.45
CA THR A 31 1.06 9.59 20.54
C THR A 31 0.23 8.34 20.29
N ALA A 32 0.15 7.47 21.31
CA ALA A 32 -0.71 6.29 21.24
C ALA A 32 -2.17 6.76 21.18
N GLY A 33 -2.99 6.11 20.34
CA GLY A 33 -4.40 6.44 20.23
C GLY A 33 -5.00 6.13 18.87
N ASP A 34 -6.27 6.51 18.74
CA ASP A 34 -7.06 6.33 17.53
C ASP A 34 -7.10 7.62 16.72
N TYR A 35 -6.62 7.55 15.48
CA TYR A 35 -6.56 8.67 14.56
C TYR A 35 -7.49 8.42 13.39
N THR A 36 -8.44 9.33 13.20
CA THR A 36 -9.41 9.23 12.12
C THR A 36 -9.14 10.28 11.06
N ALA A 37 -9.21 9.87 9.79
CA ALA A 37 -9.23 10.77 8.65
C ALA A 37 -10.14 10.20 7.56
N SER A 38 -10.48 11.04 6.59
CA SER A 38 -11.31 10.63 5.46
C SER A 38 -10.70 11.15 4.17
N ALA A 39 -10.83 10.38 3.10
CA ALA A 39 -10.39 10.78 1.77
C ALA A 39 -11.47 10.43 0.74
N ARG A 40 -11.53 11.22 -0.34
CA ARG A 40 -12.44 10.98 -1.45
C ARG A 40 -12.08 9.69 -2.18
N GLY A 41 -13.00 8.74 -2.25
CA GLY A 41 -12.97 7.54 -3.10
C GLY A 41 -13.67 7.76 -4.45
N LEU A 42 -14.09 6.67 -5.10
CA LEU A 42 -14.69 6.73 -6.43
C LEU A 42 -16.04 7.46 -6.42
N GLU A 43 -16.93 7.06 -5.51
CA GLU A 43 -18.31 7.51 -5.44
C GLU A 43 -18.56 8.35 -4.17
N SER A 44 -17.83 8.05 -3.09
CA SER A 44 -18.03 8.67 -1.78
C SER A 44 -16.73 8.87 -1.01
N ASP A 45 -16.81 9.45 0.19
CA ASP A 45 -15.66 9.57 1.07
C ASP A 45 -15.45 8.27 1.85
N VAL A 46 -14.21 7.78 1.87
CA VAL A 46 -13.76 6.63 2.65
C VAL A 46 -13.18 7.14 3.97
N LYS A 47 -13.75 6.69 5.09
CA LYS A 47 -13.30 7.04 6.44
C LYS A 47 -12.37 5.94 6.97
N VAL A 48 -11.20 6.32 7.45
CA VAL A 48 -10.21 5.39 8.03
C VAL A 48 -9.86 5.79 9.45
N THR A 49 -9.89 4.82 10.36
CA THR A 49 -9.39 4.95 11.73
C THR A 49 -8.16 4.07 11.91
N VAL A 50 -7.03 4.66 12.30
CA VAL A 50 -5.76 3.99 12.58
C VAL A 50 -5.51 4.00 14.09
N THR A 51 -5.29 2.84 14.69
CA THR A 51 -4.90 2.70 16.10
C THR A 51 -3.39 2.48 16.21
N LEU A 52 -2.70 3.36 16.91
CA LEU A 52 -1.26 3.29 17.15
C LEU A 52 -0.94 2.99 18.62
N ASP A 53 0.12 2.21 18.84
CA ASP A 53 0.74 2.09 20.17
C ASP A 53 1.73 3.25 20.44
N GLY A 54 2.26 3.29 21.68
CA GLY A 54 3.21 4.33 22.08
C GLY A 54 4.60 4.22 21.45
N ALA A 55 4.88 3.15 20.69
CA ALA A 55 6.09 2.97 19.92
C ALA A 55 5.91 3.35 18.43
N GLY A 56 4.67 3.64 18.00
CA GLY A 56 4.32 3.91 16.60
C GLY A 56 4.01 2.66 15.78
N LYS A 57 3.68 1.53 16.40
CA LYS A 57 3.21 0.34 15.69
C LYS A 57 1.73 0.46 15.36
N ILE A 58 1.35 0.09 14.14
CA ILE A 58 -0.05 0.02 13.69
C ILE A 58 -0.68 -1.24 14.30
N GLN A 59 -1.62 -1.04 15.22
CA GLN A 59 -2.31 -2.15 15.89
C GLN A 59 -3.60 -2.53 15.17
N ASN A 60 -4.28 -1.55 14.59
CA ASN A 60 -5.52 -1.77 13.86
C ASN A 60 -5.74 -0.65 12.83
N VAL A 61 -6.40 -1.00 11.73
CA VAL A 61 -6.90 -0.04 10.74
C VAL A 61 -8.31 -0.46 10.35
N VAL A 62 -9.27 0.44 10.55
CA VAL A 62 -10.67 0.22 10.17
C VAL A 62 -11.02 1.20 9.06
N ALA A 63 -11.34 0.69 7.87
CA ALA A 63 -11.80 1.50 6.74
C ALA A 63 -13.29 1.27 6.48
N GLN A 64 -14.05 2.36 6.41
CA GLN A 64 -15.48 2.38 6.17
C GLN A 64 -15.77 3.15 4.88
N ALA A 65 -16.42 2.49 3.93
CA ALA A 65 -16.75 3.04 2.62
C ALA A 65 -18.25 2.81 2.26
N PRO A 66 -19.20 3.28 3.09
CA PRO A 66 -20.62 2.94 2.94
C PRO A 66 -21.28 3.49 1.67
N GLY A 67 -20.67 4.47 1.00
CA GLY A 67 -21.18 5.05 -0.24
C GLY A 67 -20.44 4.59 -1.50
N GLU A 68 -19.54 3.62 -1.38
CA GLU A 68 -18.94 2.95 -2.54
C GLU A 68 -19.78 1.74 -2.94
N THR A 69 -19.62 1.29 -4.19
CA THR A 69 -20.16 0.02 -4.67
C THR A 69 -19.81 -1.15 -3.72
N PRO A 70 -20.80 -1.84 -3.11
CA PRO A 70 -20.55 -2.82 -2.05
C PRO A 70 -19.60 -3.96 -2.43
N GLU A 71 -19.72 -4.48 -3.66
CA GLU A 71 -18.93 -5.61 -4.16
C GLU A 71 -17.50 -5.22 -4.55
N LEU A 72 -17.22 -3.92 -4.73
CA LEU A 72 -15.91 -3.40 -5.11
C LEU A 72 -15.29 -2.62 -3.96
N GLY A 73 -15.72 -1.38 -3.75
CA GLY A 73 -15.16 -0.51 -2.71
C GLY A 73 -15.49 -0.96 -1.30
N GLY A 74 -16.67 -1.57 -1.08
CA GLY A 74 -17.06 -2.15 0.19
C GLY A 74 -16.18 -3.34 0.63
N VAL A 75 -15.70 -4.14 -0.32
CA VAL A 75 -14.75 -5.24 -0.07
C VAL A 75 -13.30 -4.75 -0.05
N ALA A 76 -12.94 -3.82 -0.94
CA ALA A 76 -11.57 -3.35 -1.08
C ALA A 76 -11.09 -2.54 0.12
N ALA A 77 -11.92 -1.66 0.66
CA ALA A 77 -11.55 -0.80 1.78
C ALA A 77 -11.04 -1.59 3.01
N PRO A 78 -11.78 -2.59 3.55
CA PRO A 78 -11.29 -3.37 4.68
C PRO A 78 -10.10 -4.26 4.34
N GLN A 79 -9.98 -4.76 3.09
CA GLN A 79 -8.84 -5.57 2.68
C GLN A 79 -7.53 -4.77 2.62
N VAL A 80 -7.56 -3.57 2.03
CA VAL A 80 -6.40 -2.66 2.02
C VAL A 80 -6.02 -2.24 3.43
N ALA A 81 -7.00 -1.95 4.29
CA ALA A 81 -6.76 -1.65 5.70
C ALA A 81 -6.05 -2.81 6.42
N LYS A 82 -6.48 -4.06 6.19
CA LYS A 82 -5.82 -5.24 6.74
C LYS A 82 -4.36 -5.35 6.27
N SER A 83 -4.10 -5.14 4.97
CA SER A 83 -2.74 -5.17 4.43
C SER A 83 -1.83 -4.12 5.09
N ILE A 84 -2.35 -2.93 5.38
CA ILE A 84 -1.59 -1.88 6.10
C ILE A 84 -1.18 -2.37 7.50
N VAL A 85 -2.07 -3.07 8.22
CA VAL A 85 -1.75 -3.66 9.52
C VAL A 85 -0.72 -4.78 9.38
N ASP A 86 -0.91 -5.70 8.43
CA ASP A 86 -0.04 -6.86 8.25
C ASP A 86 1.40 -6.44 7.88
N HIS A 87 1.53 -5.46 6.98
CA HIS A 87 2.82 -5.00 6.48
C HIS A 87 3.41 -3.81 7.25
N GLN A 88 2.65 -3.24 8.20
CA GLN A 88 3.03 -2.00 8.92
C GLN A 88 3.42 -0.86 7.97
N SER A 89 2.82 -0.83 6.78
CA SER A 89 3.23 0.03 5.66
C SER A 89 2.01 0.59 4.94
N LEU A 90 2.14 1.81 4.42
CA LEU A 90 1.20 2.45 3.50
C LEU A 90 1.47 2.06 2.05
N ASP A 91 2.65 1.51 1.74
CA ASP A 91 3.02 1.00 0.42
C ASP A 91 2.50 -0.44 0.25
N VAL A 92 1.18 -0.56 0.26
CA VAL A 92 0.47 -1.82 0.03
C VAL A 92 -0.26 -1.79 -1.30
N ASP A 93 -0.41 -2.96 -1.89
CA ASP A 93 -1.14 -3.10 -3.15
C ASP A 93 -2.62 -2.76 -2.96
N GLY A 94 -3.16 -2.00 -3.91
CA GLY A 94 -4.60 -1.79 -4.03
C GLY A 94 -5.31 -3.00 -4.64
N MET A 95 -6.62 -3.05 -4.44
CA MET A 95 -7.48 -4.05 -5.05
C MET A 95 -7.78 -3.69 -6.52
N THR A 96 -7.66 -4.69 -7.40
CA THR A 96 -7.97 -4.53 -8.83
C THR A 96 -9.43 -4.12 -8.99
N GLY A 97 -9.69 -3.09 -9.83
CA GLY A 97 -11.04 -2.57 -10.05
C GLY A 97 -11.55 -1.61 -8.98
N ALA A 98 -10.82 -1.42 -7.87
CA ALA A 98 -11.14 -0.50 -6.79
C ALA A 98 -9.95 0.41 -6.45
N THR A 99 -9.26 0.91 -7.49
CA THR A 99 -8.04 1.73 -7.34
C THR A 99 -8.30 2.99 -6.54
N GLU A 100 -9.33 3.76 -6.90
CA GLU A 100 -9.66 5.02 -6.22
C GLU A 100 -10.02 4.79 -4.75
N THR A 101 -10.79 3.73 -4.44
CA THR A 101 -11.11 3.36 -3.05
C THR A 101 -9.85 2.93 -2.29
N SER A 102 -8.97 2.14 -2.93
CA SER A 102 -7.72 1.67 -2.32
C SER A 102 -6.77 2.84 -2.02
N ASP A 103 -6.67 3.78 -2.95
CA ASP A 103 -5.85 4.98 -2.81
C ASP A 103 -6.44 5.94 -1.77
N ALA A 104 -7.77 6.04 -1.69
CA ALA A 104 -8.45 6.77 -0.62
C ALA A 104 -8.12 6.19 0.76
N VAL A 105 -8.12 4.86 0.92
CA VAL A 105 -7.70 4.22 2.18
C VAL A 105 -6.26 4.57 2.53
N LYS A 106 -5.32 4.44 1.59
CA LYS A 106 -3.89 4.78 1.82
C LYS A 106 -3.71 6.25 2.17
N LYS A 107 -4.43 7.15 1.49
CA LYS A 107 -4.40 8.60 1.75
C LYS A 107 -4.98 8.93 3.12
N ALA A 108 -6.14 8.39 3.48
CA ALA A 108 -6.75 8.61 4.78
C ALA A 108 -5.89 8.02 5.91
N ALA A 109 -5.30 6.83 5.73
CA ALA A 109 -4.36 6.26 6.69
C ALA A 109 -3.11 7.14 6.87
N LYS A 110 -2.55 7.68 5.78
CA LYS A 110 -1.44 8.66 5.84
C LYS A 110 -1.82 9.90 6.63
N GLU A 111 -3.00 10.47 6.38
CA GLU A 111 -3.47 11.65 7.11
C GLU A 111 -3.71 11.36 8.60
N ALA A 112 -4.23 10.17 8.94
CA ALA A 112 -4.36 9.72 10.32
C ALA A 112 -2.99 9.60 11.02
N LEU A 113 -1.99 9.02 10.36
CA LEU A 113 -0.63 8.94 10.87
C LEU A 113 0.03 10.32 11.04
N LEU A 114 -0.21 11.25 10.11
CA LEU A 114 0.24 12.64 10.25
C LEU A 114 -0.37 13.32 11.48
N LYS A 115 -1.67 13.09 11.77
CA LYS A 115 -2.33 13.60 12.99
C LYS A 115 -1.74 13.01 14.27
N ALA A 116 -1.18 11.80 14.20
CA ALA A 116 -0.46 11.18 15.31
C ALA A 116 0.94 11.74 15.55
N GLY A 117 1.41 12.65 14.68
CA GLY A 117 2.78 13.15 14.69
C GLY A 117 3.80 12.12 14.17
N ALA A 118 3.33 11.11 13.45
CA ALA A 118 4.18 10.05 12.96
C ALA A 118 4.99 10.50 11.73
N ASP A 119 6.25 10.06 11.67
CA ASP A 119 7.08 10.24 10.49
C ASP A 119 6.65 9.25 9.39
N ILE A 120 6.01 9.77 8.35
CA ILE A 120 5.49 8.97 7.24
C ILE A 120 6.58 8.19 6.52
N GLY A 121 7.83 8.68 6.54
CA GLY A 121 8.96 7.97 5.96
C GLY A 121 9.11 6.55 6.54
N LYS A 122 8.73 6.32 7.80
CA LYS A 122 8.78 5.00 8.45
C LYS A 122 7.74 4.01 7.93
N TYR A 123 6.64 4.51 7.37
CA TYR A 123 5.53 3.69 6.86
C TYR A 123 5.50 3.65 5.33
N THR A 124 6.43 4.32 4.66
CA THR A 124 6.63 4.23 3.21
C THR A 124 7.99 3.64 2.85
N SER A 125 8.87 3.45 3.84
CA SER A 125 10.12 2.74 3.66
C SER A 125 9.82 1.25 3.56
N THR A 126 10.35 0.65 2.52
CA THR A 126 10.26 -0.77 2.19
C THR A 126 10.94 -1.60 3.29
N SER A 127 10.31 -1.76 4.46
CA SER A 127 10.62 -2.90 5.32
C SER A 127 10.02 -4.12 4.62
N ASP A 128 10.78 -4.59 3.65
CA ASP A 128 10.54 -5.75 2.82
C ASP A 128 9.12 -5.93 2.29
N LYS A 129 9.00 -5.93 0.96
CA LYS A 129 8.08 -6.86 0.29
C LYS A 129 8.54 -8.31 0.55
N THR A 130 8.78 -8.71 1.79
CA THR A 130 8.75 -10.11 2.18
C THR A 130 7.28 -10.46 2.21
N ALA A 131 6.70 -10.63 1.01
CA ALA A 131 5.82 -11.76 0.84
C ALA A 131 6.57 -12.93 1.47
N ALA A 132 5.97 -13.59 2.47
CA ALA A 132 6.52 -14.85 3.01
C ALA A 132 7.07 -15.65 1.82
N PRO A 133 8.32 -16.14 1.86
CA PRO A 133 9.01 -16.62 0.67
C PRO A 133 8.10 -17.54 -0.11
N VAL A 134 7.49 -17.00 -1.16
CA VAL A 134 6.70 -17.77 -2.10
C VAL A 134 7.79 -18.46 -2.89
N ALA A 135 7.90 -19.78 -2.77
CA ALA A 135 8.82 -20.53 -3.59
C ALA A 135 8.61 -20.08 -5.04
N ASP A 136 9.68 -19.60 -5.69
CA ASP A 136 9.60 -19.18 -7.08
C ASP A 136 9.08 -20.37 -7.90
N GLU A 137 7.85 -20.26 -8.40
CA GLU A 137 7.27 -21.28 -9.26
C GLU A 137 7.66 -20.95 -10.70
N GLU A 138 8.81 -21.47 -11.14
CA GLU A 138 9.24 -21.34 -12.53
C GLU A 138 8.37 -22.22 -13.44
N LYS A 139 7.55 -21.58 -14.29
CA LYS A 139 6.76 -22.24 -15.32
C LYS A 139 7.22 -21.81 -16.71
N THR A 140 7.77 -22.75 -17.48
CA THR A 140 8.06 -22.54 -18.89
C THR A 140 6.79 -22.68 -19.73
N VAL A 141 6.51 -21.61 -20.49
CA VAL A 141 5.39 -21.49 -21.43
C VAL A 141 5.84 -20.76 -22.69
N ASP A 142 5.11 -20.94 -23.78
CA ASP A 142 5.41 -20.27 -25.05
C ASP A 142 4.89 -18.82 -25.04
N VAL A 143 3.76 -18.58 -24.36
CA VAL A 143 3.14 -17.27 -24.21
C VAL A 143 2.66 -17.08 -22.78
N ALA A 144 3.07 -15.98 -22.15
CA ALA A 144 2.51 -15.51 -20.88
C ALA A 144 1.62 -14.30 -21.13
N VAL A 145 0.36 -14.38 -20.69
CA VAL A 145 -0.63 -13.30 -20.79
C VAL A 145 -0.85 -12.72 -19.40
N MET A 146 -0.58 -11.42 -19.24
CA MET A 146 -0.81 -10.69 -18.00
C MET A 146 -2.19 -10.02 -18.08
N GLY A 147 -3.14 -10.51 -17.29
CA GLY A 147 -4.53 -10.05 -17.20
C GLY A 147 -5.50 -10.99 -17.91
N GLY A 148 -6.51 -11.47 -17.17
CA GLY A 148 -7.64 -12.29 -17.63
C GLY A 148 -8.88 -11.47 -17.99
N GLY A 149 -8.70 -10.26 -18.52
CA GLY A 149 -9.79 -9.43 -19.07
C GLY A 149 -10.25 -9.92 -20.44
N THR A 150 -11.13 -9.16 -21.10
CA THR A 150 -11.62 -9.49 -22.45
C THR A 150 -10.50 -9.57 -23.48
N SER A 151 -9.57 -8.61 -23.45
CA SER A 151 -8.40 -8.58 -24.35
C SER A 151 -7.42 -9.72 -24.06
N GLY A 152 -7.11 -9.96 -22.78
CA GLY A 152 -6.18 -11.00 -22.37
C GLY A 152 -6.70 -12.40 -22.66
N THR A 153 -7.99 -12.65 -22.36
CA THR A 153 -8.63 -13.94 -22.68
C THR A 153 -8.70 -14.17 -24.19
N ALA A 154 -9.00 -13.14 -24.99
CA ALA A 154 -8.99 -13.25 -26.45
C ALA A 154 -7.57 -13.51 -27.01
N ALA A 155 -6.55 -12.86 -26.46
CA ALA A 155 -5.16 -13.08 -26.84
C ALA A 155 -4.69 -14.49 -26.46
N ALA A 156 -5.06 -14.96 -25.27
CA ALA A 156 -4.76 -16.31 -24.80
C ALA A 156 -5.42 -17.37 -25.69
N LEU A 157 -6.68 -17.17 -26.06
CA LEU A 157 -7.40 -18.06 -26.96
C LEU A 157 -6.73 -18.11 -28.34
N ALA A 158 -6.42 -16.97 -28.95
CA ALA A 158 -5.78 -16.91 -30.25
C ALA A 158 -4.39 -17.55 -30.29
N ALA A 159 -3.64 -17.50 -29.18
CA ALA A 159 -2.36 -18.17 -29.04
C ALA A 159 -2.54 -19.69 -28.83
N ALA A 160 -3.51 -20.10 -28.02
CA ALA A 160 -3.83 -21.51 -27.80
C ALA A 160 -4.34 -22.21 -29.08
N GLU A 161 -5.16 -21.53 -29.89
CA GLU A 161 -5.62 -22.03 -31.20
C GLU A 161 -4.46 -22.29 -32.18
N LYS A 162 -3.32 -21.60 -32.02
CA LYS A 162 -2.09 -21.83 -32.78
C LYS A 162 -1.20 -22.91 -32.16
N GLY A 163 -1.67 -23.60 -31.12
CA GLY A 163 -0.97 -24.69 -30.45
C GLY A 163 0.06 -24.25 -29.41
N ALA A 164 0.10 -22.97 -29.03
CA ALA A 164 1.00 -22.49 -27.98
C ALA A 164 0.54 -22.92 -26.59
N LYS A 165 1.47 -23.25 -25.69
CA LYS A 165 1.20 -23.41 -24.27
C LYS A 165 1.12 -22.02 -23.63
N VAL A 166 -0.09 -21.62 -23.23
CA VAL A 166 -0.37 -20.28 -22.70
C VAL A 166 -0.58 -20.31 -21.19
N LEU A 167 0.09 -19.42 -20.46
CA LEU A 167 -0.21 -19.11 -19.06
C LEU A 167 -0.91 -17.75 -18.99
N VAL A 168 -2.09 -17.70 -18.38
CA VAL A 168 -2.77 -16.44 -18.04
C VAL A 168 -2.58 -16.17 -16.55
N VAL A 169 -2.08 -14.98 -16.22
CA VAL A 169 -1.93 -14.51 -14.84
C VAL A 169 -2.93 -13.40 -14.60
N GLU A 170 -3.81 -13.56 -13.62
CA GLU A 170 -4.78 -12.53 -13.20
C GLU A 170 -4.54 -12.21 -11.74
N LYS A 171 -4.59 -10.92 -11.39
CA LYS A 171 -4.40 -10.44 -10.02
C LYS A 171 -5.67 -10.65 -9.19
N SER A 172 -6.84 -10.59 -9.83
CA SER A 172 -8.14 -10.80 -9.18
C SER A 172 -8.44 -12.29 -8.92
N ALA A 173 -9.34 -12.56 -7.98
CA ALA A 173 -9.86 -13.92 -7.73
C ALA A 173 -10.81 -14.41 -8.85
N VAL A 174 -11.24 -13.50 -9.74
CA VAL A 174 -12.15 -13.74 -10.86
C VAL A 174 -11.60 -13.11 -12.15
N VAL A 175 -11.93 -13.72 -13.29
CA VAL A 175 -11.57 -13.22 -14.63
C VAL A 175 -12.67 -12.33 -15.18
N GLY A 176 -12.34 -11.38 -16.07
CA GLY A 176 -13.31 -10.46 -16.68
C GLY A 176 -12.88 -8.99 -16.61
N GLY A 177 -12.22 -8.60 -15.52
CA GLY A 177 -11.72 -7.24 -15.32
C GLY A 177 -12.83 -6.19 -15.48
N ALA A 178 -12.55 -5.09 -16.18
CA ALA A 178 -13.52 -4.00 -16.35
C ALA A 178 -14.83 -4.42 -17.05
N ALA A 179 -14.81 -5.50 -17.87
CA ALA A 179 -16.00 -5.96 -18.58
C ALA A 179 -17.06 -6.62 -17.66
N GLU A 180 -16.66 -7.02 -16.45
CA GLU A 180 -17.59 -7.51 -15.42
C GLU A 180 -18.42 -6.36 -14.83
N ILE A 181 -17.79 -5.19 -14.67
CA ILE A 181 -18.36 -4.00 -14.02
C ILE A 181 -19.10 -3.12 -15.02
N TRP A 182 -18.60 -3.09 -16.27
CA TRP A 182 -19.15 -2.34 -17.37
C TRP A 182 -19.57 -3.31 -18.46
N PRO A 183 -20.88 -3.57 -18.66
CA PRO A 183 -21.33 -4.34 -19.80
C PRO A 183 -20.97 -3.58 -21.08
N ALA A 184 -19.85 -3.97 -21.70
CA ALA A 184 -19.39 -3.36 -22.92
C ALA A 184 -20.34 -3.76 -24.05
N ALA A 185 -21.04 -2.78 -24.63
CA ALA A 185 -21.68 -2.98 -25.92
C ALA A 185 -20.57 -3.15 -26.96
N PHE A 186 -20.41 -4.36 -27.50
CA PHE A 186 -19.60 -4.55 -28.70
C PHE A 186 -20.32 -3.84 -29.84
N LEU A 187 -19.77 -2.70 -30.27
CA LEU A 187 -20.24 -2.00 -31.46
C LEU A 187 -19.51 -2.61 -32.67
N PRO A 188 -20.13 -3.55 -33.41
CA PRO A 188 -19.51 -4.05 -34.62
C PRO A 188 -19.30 -2.87 -35.58
N TRP A 189 -18.13 -2.82 -36.19
CA TRP A 189 -17.88 -1.87 -37.27
C TRP A 189 -18.79 -2.23 -38.46
N ASP A 190 -19.79 -1.39 -38.73
CA ASP A 190 -20.72 -1.57 -39.84
C ASP A 190 -20.08 -1.07 -41.15
N ARG A 191 -19.90 -2.00 -42.12
CA ARG A 191 -19.41 -1.67 -43.47
C ARG A 191 -20.28 -0.65 -44.21
N ARG A 192 -21.53 -0.41 -43.78
CA ARG A 192 -22.46 0.52 -44.42
C ARG A 192 -22.05 2.00 -44.29
N CYS A 193 -21.08 2.35 -43.45
CA CYS A 193 -20.60 3.73 -43.31
C CYS A 193 -19.60 4.19 -44.40
N LYS A 194 -19.17 3.30 -45.32
CA LYS A 194 -18.18 3.66 -46.36
C LYS A 194 -18.68 4.60 -47.47
N ASN A 195 -19.99 4.78 -47.64
CA ASN A 195 -20.54 5.48 -48.81
C ASN A 195 -20.87 6.97 -48.59
N HIS A 196 -20.51 7.58 -47.46
CA HIS A 196 -20.83 9.00 -47.18
C HIS A 196 -19.66 9.98 -47.37
N TRP A 197 -18.48 9.52 -47.80
CA TRP A 197 -17.25 10.33 -47.88
C TRP A 197 -16.57 10.24 -49.27
N ALA A 198 -17.36 10.18 -50.34
CA ALA A 198 -16.89 10.33 -51.72
C ALA A 198 -17.39 11.65 -52.30
#